data_AF-A0A5C7PUN9-F1
#
_entry.id   AF-A0A5C7PUN9-F1
#
_cell.length_a   1.000
_cell.length_b   1.000
_cell.length_c   1.000
_cell.angle_alpha   90.00
_cell.angle_beta   90.00
_cell.angle_gamma   90.00
#
_symmetry.space_group_name_H-M   'P 1'
#
loop_
_entity.id
_entity.type
_entity.pdbx_description
1 polymer ?
#
loop_
_entity_poly.entity_id
_entity_poly.type
_entity_poly.pdbx_seq_one_letter_code
_entity_poly.pdbx_strand_id
1 'polypeptide(L)'
;APSQLIDLARLPELRGVEVEGGALVVGAAMRHVEVADSAVVRAALPALAALAGGIGDPQVRARGTLGGSVANNDPAADYPAGVLACRAEVVTDRRTIEADAFFQGMFTTALGADELITAIRFAIPKQAAYEKFAQAASGYAMTGVFVARYDDGVRVAVTGAAPCVFRWTEAEAALSRRFAPEAVAQIRLPADGLNADQHAPAAYRAHLAHVMLTRALERLCV
;
A
#
# COMPACT_ATOMS: atom_id res chain seq x y z
N ALA A 1 14.43 23.99 -4.59
CA ALA A 1 13.23 23.74 -5.40
C ALA A 1 13.68 23.34 -6.80
N PRO A 2 12.96 22.44 -7.51
CA PRO A 2 13.29 22.10 -8.90
C PRO A 2 13.16 23.35 -9.79
N SER A 3 13.98 23.43 -10.85
CA SER A 3 13.94 24.54 -11.81
C SER A 3 12.82 24.40 -12.86
N GLN A 4 12.27 23.20 -13.01
CA GLN A 4 11.22 22.86 -13.98
C GLN A 4 10.19 21.92 -13.35
N LEU A 5 8.96 21.99 -13.84
CA LEU A 5 7.86 21.11 -13.47
C LEU A 5 7.15 20.65 -14.75
N ILE A 6 7.07 19.34 -14.94
CA ILE A 6 6.35 18.73 -16.07
C ILE A 6 4.98 18.29 -15.56
N ASP A 7 3.91 18.97 -16.01
CA ASP A 7 2.55 18.65 -15.60
C ASP A 7 1.95 17.52 -16.45
N LEU A 8 1.65 16.40 -15.79
CA LEU A 8 1.09 15.19 -16.39
C LEU A 8 -0.45 15.16 -16.39
N ALA A 9 -1.12 16.15 -15.79
CA ALA A 9 -2.57 16.12 -15.54
C ALA A 9 -3.44 16.05 -16.82
N ARG A 10 -2.87 16.34 -17.98
CA ARG A 10 -3.56 16.37 -19.29
C ARG A 10 -3.29 15.15 -20.18
N LEU A 11 -2.63 14.11 -19.64
CA LEU A 11 -2.36 12.86 -20.36
C LEU A 11 -3.47 11.84 -20.07
N PRO A 12 -4.49 11.68 -20.95
CA PRO A 12 -5.58 10.74 -20.72
C PRO A 12 -5.12 9.28 -20.63
N GLU A 13 -4.01 8.93 -21.28
CA GLU A 13 -3.41 7.59 -21.28
C GLU A 13 -2.87 7.14 -19.91
N LEU A 14 -2.63 8.08 -18.98
CA LEU A 14 -2.22 7.77 -17.61
C LEU A 14 -3.42 7.49 -16.69
N ARG A 15 -4.64 7.49 -17.24
CA ARG A 15 -5.90 7.35 -16.50
C ARG A 15 -6.66 6.14 -17.00
N GLY A 16 -7.60 5.68 -16.19
CA GLY A 16 -8.40 4.49 -16.48
C GLY A 16 -8.21 3.40 -15.44
N VAL A 17 -9.15 2.47 -15.47
CA VAL A 17 -9.14 1.31 -14.60
C VAL A 17 -9.90 0.17 -15.26
N GLU A 18 -9.29 -1.01 -15.28
CA GLU A 18 -9.86 -2.20 -15.89
C GLU A 18 -9.35 -3.47 -15.21
N VAL A 19 -10.02 -4.60 -15.47
CA VAL A 19 -9.51 -5.92 -15.11
C VAL A 19 -9.04 -6.60 -16.38
N GLU A 20 -7.75 -6.90 -16.45
CA GLU A 20 -7.10 -7.47 -17.63
C GLU A 20 -6.17 -8.61 -17.19
N GLY A 21 -6.28 -9.77 -17.83
CA GLY A 21 -5.40 -10.91 -17.54
C GLY A 21 -5.45 -11.41 -16.09
N GLY A 22 -6.59 -11.22 -15.40
CA GLY A 22 -6.75 -11.59 -13.99
C GLY A 22 -6.14 -10.60 -12.98
N ALA A 23 -5.65 -9.46 -13.45
CA ALA A 23 -5.14 -8.37 -12.61
C ALA A 23 -6.02 -7.12 -12.72
N LEU A 24 -6.07 -6.34 -11.65
CA LEU A 24 -6.66 -4.99 -11.68
C LEU A 24 -5.59 -4.00 -12.14
N VAL A 25 -5.80 -3.34 -13.27
CA VAL A 25 -4.89 -2.32 -13.82
C VAL A 25 -5.44 -0.95 -13.51
N VAL A 26 -4.66 -0.10 -12.84
CA VAL A 26 -5.06 1.25 -12.46
C VAL A 26 -4.04 2.26 -13.00
N GLY A 27 -4.50 3.21 -13.82
CA GLY A 27 -3.64 4.25 -14.37
C GLY A 27 -3.00 5.12 -13.29
N ALA A 28 -1.73 5.49 -13.48
CA ALA A 28 -0.94 6.23 -12.49
C ALA A 28 -1.55 7.58 -12.09
N ALA A 29 -2.27 8.24 -13.00
CA ALA A 29 -2.92 9.53 -12.78
C ALA A 29 -4.38 9.40 -12.27
N MET A 30 -4.83 8.19 -11.91
CA MET A 30 -6.08 8.02 -11.16
C MET A 30 -5.94 8.67 -9.77
N ARG A 31 -6.87 9.58 -9.45
CA ARG A 31 -6.88 10.27 -8.16
C ARG A 31 -7.35 9.34 -7.06
N HIS A 32 -6.98 9.62 -5.81
CA HIS A 32 -7.37 8.78 -4.69
C HIS A 32 -8.90 8.65 -4.56
N VAL A 33 -9.64 9.73 -4.79
CA VAL A 33 -11.12 9.68 -4.79
C VAL A 33 -11.66 8.79 -5.92
N GLU A 34 -11.04 8.82 -7.09
CA GLU A 34 -11.44 8.01 -8.25
C GLU A 34 -11.17 6.52 -8.00
N VAL A 35 -10.04 6.20 -7.35
CA VAL A 35 -9.74 4.83 -6.93
C VAL A 35 -10.70 4.35 -5.84
N ALA A 36 -11.01 5.21 -4.85
CA ALA A 36 -11.93 4.89 -3.77
C ALA A 36 -13.37 4.65 -4.25
N ASP A 37 -13.84 5.43 -5.24
CA ASP A 37 -15.22 5.40 -5.71
C ASP A 37 -15.44 4.56 -6.97
N SER A 38 -14.36 4.05 -7.60
CA SER A 38 -14.48 3.21 -8.78
C SER A 38 -15.22 1.91 -8.49
N ALA A 39 -16.30 1.67 -9.23
CA ALA A 39 -17.04 0.40 -9.19
C ALA A 39 -16.16 -0.78 -9.60
N VAL A 40 -15.23 -0.59 -10.55
CA VAL A 40 -14.30 -1.63 -11.00
C VAL A 40 -13.33 -1.99 -9.88
N VAL A 41 -12.74 -1.00 -9.18
CA VAL A 41 -11.84 -1.25 -8.04
C VAL A 41 -12.61 -1.90 -6.90
N ARG A 42 -13.81 -1.42 -6.58
CA ARG A 42 -14.64 -2.00 -5.50
C ARG A 42 -15.05 -3.43 -5.78
N ALA A 43 -15.29 -3.79 -7.04
CA ALA A 43 -15.63 -5.17 -7.41
C ALA A 43 -14.40 -6.09 -7.40
N ALA A 44 -13.26 -5.63 -7.94
CA ALA A 44 -12.06 -6.45 -8.09
C ALA A 44 -11.18 -6.50 -6.83
N LEU A 45 -10.97 -5.37 -6.17
CA LEU A 45 -10.10 -5.23 -5.01
C LEU A 45 -10.67 -4.22 -3.98
N PRO A 46 -11.75 -4.58 -3.26
CA PRO A 46 -12.43 -3.67 -2.31
C PRO A 46 -11.48 -3.07 -1.26
N ALA A 47 -10.46 -3.81 -0.83
CA ALA A 47 -9.45 -3.33 0.12
C ALA A 47 -8.63 -2.15 -0.40
N LEU A 48 -8.35 -2.09 -1.72
CA LEU A 48 -7.66 -0.94 -2.33
C LEU A 48 -8.56 0.29 -2.36
N ALA A 49 -9.86 0.12 -2.66
CA ALA A 49 -10.83 1.21 -2.59
C ALA A 49 -10.96 1.75 -1.16
N ALA A 50 -11.06 0.86 -0.17
CA ALA A 50 -11.11 1.24 1.25
C ALA A 50 -9.84 1.97 1.70
N LEU A 51 -8.66 1.48 1.30
CA LEU A 51 -7.37 2.13 1.53
C LEU A 51 -7.36 3.55 0.94
N ALA A 52 -7.71 3.69 -0.33
CA ALA A 52 -7.74 4.98 -1.03
C ALA A 52 -8.69 5.99 -0.36
N GLY A 53 -9.83 5.52 0.15
CA GLY A 53 -10.80 6.32 0.88
C GLY A 53 -10.28 6.85 2.23
N GLY A 54 -9.28 6.17 2.82
CA GLY A 54 -8.64 6.55 4.09
C GLY A 54 -7.41 7.47 3.95
N ILE A 55 -7.10 7.92 2.74
CA ILE A 55 -5.97 8.83 2.49
C ILE A 55 -6.40 10.27 2.69
N GLY A 56 -5.72 11.01 3.56
CA GLY A 56 -5.92 12.45 3.77
C GLY A 56 -7.37 12.88 3.97
N ASP A 57 -7.67 14.11 3.57
CA ASP A 57 -9.01 14.70 3.54
C ASP A 57 -9.61 14.67 2.12
N PRO A 58 -10.89 15.05 1.93
CA PRO A 58 -11.50 15.07 0.60
C PRO A 58 -10.73 15.91 -0.44
N GLN A 59 -10.10 17.02 -0.05
CA GLN A 59 -9.37 17.91 -0.94
C GLN A 59 -8.06 17.27 -1.41
N VAL A 60 -7.33 16.63 -0.50
CA VAL A 60 -6.15 15.83 -0.82
C VAL A 60 -6.54 14.70 -1.78
N ARG A 61 -7.62 13.96 -1.50
CA ARG A 61 -8.06 12.86 -2.37
C ARG A 61 -8.51 13.30 -3.75
N ALA A 62 -9.04 14.52 -3.87
CA ALA A 62 -9.46 15.09 -5.15
C ALA A 62 -8.27 15.49 -6.05
N ARG A 63 -7.03 15.47 -5.54
CA ARG A 63 -5.83 15.93 -6.26
C ARG A 63 -4.72 14.90 -6.32
N GLY A 64 -4.43 14.21 -5.21
CA GLY A 64 -3.39 13.19 -5.12
C GLY A 64 -3.70 11.99 -6.01
N THR A 65 -2.67 11.41 -6.62
CA THR A 65 -2.80 10.28 -7.57
C THR A 65 -2.11 9.02 -7.04
N LEU A 66 -2.59 7.86 -7.47
CA LEU A 66 -1.99 6.56 -7.14
C LEU A 66 -0.49 6.53 -7.46
N GLY A 67 -0.13 6.83 -8.70
CA GLY A 67 1.26 6.83 -9.17
C GLY A 67 2.12 7.86 -8.46
N GLY A 68 1.58 9.06 -8.19
CA GLY A 68 2.30 10.09 -7.44
C GLY A 68 2.63 9.65 -6.01
N SER A 69 1.67 9.03 -5.32
CA SER A 69 1.90 8.49 -3.97
C SER A 69 2.94 7.37 -3.96
N VAL A 70 2.92 6.49 -4.96
CA VAL A 70 3.84 5.35 -5.07
C VAL A 70 5.25 5.82 -5.45
N ALA A 71 5.37 6.74 -6.41
CA ALA A 71 6.66 7.35 -6.79
C ALA A 71 7.29 8.15 -5.65
N ASN A 72 6.47 8.85 -4.84
CA ASN A 72 6.97 9.61 -3.70
C ASN A 72 7.57 8.69 -2.62
N ASN A 73 7.00 7.50 -2.41
CA ASN A 73 7.44 6.54 -1.38
C ASN A 73 7.72 7.19 -0.02
N ASP A 74 6.76 8.00 0.44
CA ASP A 74 6.75 8.45 1.83
C ASP A 74 6.56 7.22 2.73
N PRO A 75 7.38 7.02 3.77
CA PRO A 75 7.26 5.89 4.68
C PRO A 75 5.86 5.73 5.29
N ALA A 76 5.09 6.82 5.43
CA ALA A 76 3.76 6.82 6.02
C ALA A 76 2.61 6.77 4.99
N ALA A 77 2.92 6.70 3.69
CA ALA A 77 1.91 6.60 2.64
C ALA A 77 1.19 5.24 2.66
N ASP A 78 -0.09 5.27 2.32
CA ASP A 78 -0.96 4.09 2.35
C ASP A 78 -0.73 3.15 1.17
N TYR A 79 -0.68 3.67 -0.08
CA TYR A 79 -0.59 2.84 -1.29
C TYR A 79 0.58 1.86 -1.34
N PRO A 80 1.80 2.19 -0.86
CA PRO A 80 2.89 1.23 -0.81
C PRO A 80 2.51 -0.10 -0.15
N ALA A 81 1.66 -0.09 0.90
CA ALA A 81 1.17 -1.32 1.53
C ALA A 81 0.28 -2.15 0.58
N GLY A 82 -0.64 -1.50 -0.14
CA GLY A 82 -1.47 -2.17 -1.16
C GLY A 82 -0.66 -2.70 -2.32
N VAL A 83 0.33 -1.94 -2.82
CA VAL A 83 1.23 -2.36 -3.91
C VAL A 83 2.02 -3.61 -3.49
N LEU A 84 2.63 -3.60 -2.30
CA LEU A 84 3.47 -4.70 -1.83
C LEU A 84 2.66 -5.95 -1.45
N ALA A 85 1.56 -5.79 -0.72
CA ALA A 85 0.72 -6.92 -0.31
C ALA A 85 0.01 -7.57 -1.49
N CYS A 86 -0.41 -6.77 -2.49
CA CYS A 86 -1.15 -7.29 -3.64
C CYS A 86 -0.27 -7.80 -4.78
N ARG A 87 1.02 -8.09 -4.53
CA ARG A 87 1.99 -8.56 -5.54
C ARG A 87 1.98 -7.69 -6.80
N ALA A 88 1.86 -6.38 -6.60
CA ALA A 88 1.61 -5.50 -7.73
C ALA A 88 2.86 -5.36 -8.60
N GLU A 89 2.63 -5.08 -9.87
CA GLU A 89 3.63 -4.67 -10.84
C GLU A 89 3.49 -3.16 -11.05
N VAL A 90 4.58 -2.43 -10.84
CA VAL A 90 4.67 -1.00 -11.17
C VAL A 90 5.09 -0.89 -12.63
N VAL A 91 4.18 -0.45 -13.49
CA VAL A 91 4.39 -0.31 -14.92
C VAL A 91 4.88 1.09 -15.22
N THR A 92 5.99 1.20 -15.94
CA THR A 92 6.58 2.46 -16.36
C THR A 92 6.51 2.63 -17.87
N ASP A 93 7.01 3.76 -18.38
CA ASP A 93 7.19 3.99 -19.81
C ASP A 93 8.38 3.20 -20.41
N ARG A 94 9.15 2.48 -19.57
CA ARG A 94 10.34 1.73 -19.97
C ARG A 94 10.23 0.23 -19.71
N ARG A 95 9.64 -0.16 -18.59
CA ARG A 95 9.65 -1.54 -18.08
C ARG A 95 8.56 -1.75 -17.03
N THR A 96 8.48 -2.99 -16.56
CA THR A 96 7.67 -3.37 -15.42
C THR A 96 8.59 -3.73 -14.25
N ILE A 97 8.23 -3.30 -13.04
CA ILE A 97 9.01 -3.53 -11.81
C ILE A 97 8.11 -4.21 -10.77
N GLU A 98 8.53 -5.37 -10.27
CA GLU A 98 7.84 -6.06 -9.19
C GLU A 98 7.82 -5.22 -7.90
N ALA A 99 6.71 -5.23 -7.17
CA ALA A 99 6.57 -4.48 -5.91
C ALA A 99 7.67 -4.81 -4.88
N ASP A 100 8.10 -6.07 -4.80
CA ASP A 100 9.18 -6.52 -3.90
C ASP A 100 10.54 -5.84 -4.19
N ALA A 101 10.73 -5.32 -5.41
CA ALA A 101 11.96 -4.63 -5.83
C ALA A 101 11.82 -3.11 -5.92
N PHE A 102 10.58 -2.58 -5.81
CA PHE A 102 10.30 -1.18 -6.12
C PHE A 102 10.66 -0.21 -4.99
N PHE A 103 10.42 -0.57 -3.73
CA PHE A 103 10.64 0.32 -2.58
C PHE A 103 12.03 0.08 -1.97
N GLN A 104 12.89 1.11 -1.97
CA GLN A 104 14.33 0.96 -1.65
C GLN A 104 14.78 1.76 -0.42
N GLY A 105 13.85 2.35 0.31
CA GLY A 105 14.10 3.16 1.50
C GLY A 105 13.29 4.45 1.48
N MET A 106 13.56 5.34 2.44
CA MET A 106 12.81 6.59 2.62
C MET A 106 12.94 7.47 1.38
N PHE A 107 11.81 7.81 0.75
CA PHE A 107 11.74 8.59 -0.49
C PHE A 107 12.57 8.04 -1.66
N THR A 108 12.93 6.75 -1.61
CA THR A 108 13.78 6.11 -2.63
C THR A 108 13.04 4.94 -3.24
N THR A 109 12.96 4.92 -4.57
CA THR A 109 12.34 3.83 -5.35
C THR A 109 13.30 3.32 -6.41
N ALA A 110 12.94 2.23 -7.07
CA ALA A 110 13.70 1.68 -8.20
C ALA A 110 13.57 2.48 -9.52
N LEU A 111 12.83 3.60 -9.52
CA LEU A 111 12.66 4.45 -10.72
C LEU A 111 13.99 5.06 -11.16
N GLY A 112 14.24 5.03 -12.47
CA GLY A 112 15.24 5.89 -13.10
C GLY A 112 14.88 7.37 -13.01
N ALA A 113 15.88 8.25 -13.15
CA ALA A 113 15.68 9.70 -13.07
C ALA A 113 14.75 10.27 -14.15
N ASP A 114 14.60 9.56 -15.26
CA ASP A 114 13.79 9.89 -16.43
C ASP A 114 12.68 8.86 -16.69
N GLU A 115 12.30 8.09 -15.66
CA GLU A 115 11.30 7.02 -15.75
C GLU A 115 9.96 7.48 -15.17
N LEU A 116 8.86 7.17 -15.86
CA LEU A 116 7.51 7.57 -15.50
C LEU A 116 6.64 6.36 -15.20
N ILE A 117 6.03 6.29 -14.01
CA ILE A 117 4.97 5.32 -13.73
C ILE A 117 3.75 5.63 -14.60
N THR A 118 3.32 4.67 -15.40
CA THR A 118 2.15 4.79 -16.29
C THR A 118 0.91 4.10 -15.71
N ALA A 119 1.09 2.97 -15.04
CA ALA A 119 0.04 2.22 -14.37
C ALA A 119 0.57 1.36 -13.23
N ILE A 120 -0.33 0.80 -12.43
CA ILE A 120 -0.03 -0.25 -11.46
C ILE A 120 -0.99 -1.40 -11.70
N ARG A 121 -0.45 -2.62 -11.84
CA ARG A 121 -1.22 -3.85 -12.02
C ARG A 121 -1.21 -4.64 -10.72
N PHE A 122 -2.37 -4.82 -10.10
CA PHE A 122 -2.52 -5.52 -8.82
C PHE A 122 -3.00 -6.94 -9.08
N ALA A 123 -2.30 -7.95 -8.55
CA ALA A 123 -2.83 -9.31 -8.51
C ALA A 123 -4.04 -9.33 -7.57
N ILE A 124 -5.16 -9.89 -8.02
CA ILE A 124 -6.41 -9.92 -7.27
C ILE A 124 -6.36 -11.07 -6.24
N PRO A 125 -6.31 -10.79 -4.93
CA PRO A 125 -6.35 -11.81 -3.89
C PRO A 125 -7.78 -12.33 -3.69
N LYS A 126 -7.91 -13.50 -3.08
CA LYS A 126 -9.22 -14.04 -2.65
C LYS A 126 -9.90 -13.15 -1.61
N GLN A 127 -9.10 -12.64 -0.69
CA GLN A 127 -9.52 -11.82 0.43
C GLN A 127 -8.41 -10.83 0.75
N ALA A 128 -8.77 -9.58 1.03
CA ALA A 128 -7.81 -8.59 1.48
C ALA A 128 -8.45 -7.56 2.42
N ALA A 129 -7.65 -7.01 3.32
CA ALA A 129 -8.06 -5.92 4.21
C ALA A 129 -6.87 -5.00 4.50
N TYR A 130 -7.17 -3.72 4.67
CA TYR A 130 -6.23 -2.72 5.13
C TYR A 130 -6.74 -2.06 6.40
N GLU A 131 -5.87 -1.96 7.39
CA GLU A 131 -6.13 -1.25 8.64
C GLU A 131 -4.98 -0.32 8.97
N LYS A 132 -5.32 0.89 9.44
CA LYS A 132 -4.35 1.93 9.78
C LYS A 132 -4.66 2.55 11.13
N PHE A 133 -3.62 2.69 11.95
CA PHE A 133 -3.62 3.64 13.05
C PHE A 133 -3.12 4.98 12.53
N ALA A 134 -4.05 5.91 12.32
CA ALA A 134 -3.75 7.22 11.75
C ALA A 134 -3.23 8.18 12.82
N GLN A 135 -2.23 8.99 12.45
CA GLN A 135 -1.84 10.13 13.27
C GLN A 135 -2.98 11.16 13.24
N ALA A 136 -3.45 11.59 14.41
CA ALA A 136 -4.71 12.32 14.55
C ALA A 136 -4.77 13.68 13.81
N ALA A 137 -3.65 14.36 13.64
CA ALA A 137 -3.59 15.68 13.02
C ALA A 137 -3.39 15.63 11.49
N SER A 138 -2.64 14.64 10.99
CA SER A 138 -2.21 14.55 9.59
C SER A 138 -2.92 13.47 8.79
N GLY A 139 -3.49 12.46 9.46
CA GLY A 139 -4.12 11.31 8.81
C GLY A 139 -3.14 10.28 8.23
N TYR A 140 -1.83 10.53 8.27
CA TYR A 140 -0.80 9.59 7.85
C TYR A 140 -0.74 8.35 8.74
N ALA A 141 -0.24 7.24 8.19
CA ALA A 141 -0.06 6.02 8.97
C ALA A 141 1.05 6.21 10.00
N MET A 142 0.71 6.17 11.30
CA MET A 142 1.72 5.82 12.29
C MET A 142 2.14 4.37 12.09
N THR A 143 1.15 3.51 11.85
CA THR A 143 1.35 2.14 11.35
C THR A 143 0.10 1.69 10.61
N GLY A 144 0.26 1.12 9.43
CA GLY A 144 -0.79 0.47 8.67
C GLY A 144 -0.39 -0.93 8.25
N VAL A 145 -1.36 -1.84 8.16
CA VAL A 145 -1.15 -3.24 7.75
C VAL A 145 -2.14 -3.61 6.67
N PHE A 146 -1.62 -4.09 5.54
CA PHE A 146 -2.40 -4.68 4.47
C PHE A 146 -2.20 -6.19 4.45
N VAL A 147 -3.28 -6.94 4.59
CA VAL A 147 -3.28 -8.41 4.49
C VAL A 147 -3.94 -8.80 3.19
N ALA A 148 -3.29 -9.66 2.39
CA ALA A 148 -3.81 -10.21 1.15
C ALA A 148 -3.63 -11.72 1.13
N ARG A 149 -4.72 -12.48 0.91
CA ARG A 149 -4.74 -13.94 0.86
C ARG A 149 -4.90 -14.43 -0.57
N TYR A 150 -4.02 -15.33 -0.98
CA TYR A 150 -3.98 -16.00 -2.27
C TYR A 150 -4.17 -17.52 -2.10
N ASP A 151 -4.22 -18.23 -3.21
CA ASP A 151 -4.20 -19.71 -3.22
C ASP A 151 -2.93 -20.30 -2.63
N ASP A 152 -1.80 -19.66 -2.87
CA ASP A 152 -0.46 -20.12 -2.56
C ASP A 152 0.14 -19.48 -1.28
N GLY A 153 -0.65 -18.69 -0.55
CA GLY A 153 -0.23 -18.11 0.72
C GLY A 153 -0.80 -16.73 1.02
N VAL A 154 -0.19 -16.06 1.99
CA VAL A 154 -0.64 -14.76 2.50
C VAL A 154 0.51 -13.76 2.41
N ARG A 155 0.19 -12.52 2.02
CA ARG A 155 1.09 -11.38 2.16
C ARG A 155 0.62 -10.43 3.25
N VAL A 156 1.58 -9.90 4.00
CA VAL A 156 1.35 -8.93 5.09
C VAL A 156 2.33 -7.80 4.89
N ALA A 157 1.86 -6.68 4.36
CA ALA A 157 2.68 -5.47 4.18
C ALA A 157 2.41 -4.47 5.30
N VAL A 158 3.47 -3.91 5.87
CA VAL A 158 3.42 -2.91 6.94
C VAL A 158 3.95 -1.58 6.40
N THR A 159 3.19 -0.49 6.62
CA THR A 159 3.58 0.89 6.27
C THR A 159 3.56 1.80 7.50
N GLY A 160 4.24 2.95 7.45
CA GLY A 160 4.37 3.92 8.54
C GLY A 160 5.34 3.52 9.65
N ALA A 161 5.70 2.24 9.77
CA ALA A 161 6.50 1.74 10.89
C ALA A 161 8.03 1.85 10.66
N ALA A 162 8.49 1.70 9.42
CA ALA A 162 9.91 1.61 9.05
C ALA A 162 10.26 2.64 7.95
N PRO A 163 11.53 2.76 7.50
CA PRO A 163 11.93 3.72 6.47
C PRO A 163 11.20 3.58 5.12
N CYS A 164 10.57 2.45 4.84
CA CYS A 164 9.60 2.28 3.77
C CYS A 164 8.65 1.12 4.11
N VAL A 165 7.68 0.86 3.24
CA VAL A 165 6.85 -0.34 3.35
C VAL A 165 7.72 -1.61 3.31
N PHE A 166 7.34 -2.63 4.07
CA PHE A 166 8.02 -3.93 4.06
C PHE A 166 7.03 -5.09 4.29
N ARG A 167 7.48 -6.31 3.97
CA ARG A 167 6.73 -7.55 4.23
C ARG A 167 7.06 -8.10 5.61
N TRP A 168 6.04 -8.41 6.40
CA TRP A 168 6.20 -9.09 7.68
C TRP A 168 6.16 -10.60 7.49
N THR A 169 7.30 -11.16 7.07
CA THR A 169 7.41 -12.55 6.59
C THR A 169 7.04 -13.61 7.64
N GLU A 170 7.27 -13.34 8.92
CA GLU A 170 6.91 -14.23 10.03
C GLU A 170 5.39 -14.34 10.17
N ALA A 171 4.67 -13.21 10.03
CA ALA A 171 3.22 -13.19 10.01
C ALA A 171 2.66 -13.88 8.76
N GLU A 172 3.28 -13.65 7.59
CA GLU A 172 2.93 -14.35 6.34
C GLU A 172 3.04 -15.88 6.48
N ALA A 173 4.16 -16.37 7.05
CA ALA A 173 4.40 -17.79 7.23
C ALA A 173 3.38 -18.43 8.17
N ALA A 174 3.02 -17.76 9.27
CA ALA A 174 2.03 -18.27 10.21
C ALA A 174 0.62 -18.29 9.61
N LEU A 175 0.21 -17.20 8.95
CA LEU A 175 -1.11 -17.10 8.31
C LEU A 175 -1.27 -18.02 7.10
N SER A 176 -0.19 -18.33 6.40
CA SER A 176 -0.20 -19.29 5.29
C SER A 176 -0.39 -20.73 5.78
N ARG A 177 0.08 -21.07 7.00
CA ARG A 177 -0.20 -22.38 7.62
C ARG A 177 -1.61 -22.46 8.17
N ARG A 178 -2.10 -21.38 8.78
CA ARG A 178 -3.45 -21.27 9.31
C ARG A 178 -3.92 -19.84 9.24
N PHE A 179 -4.88 -19.58 8.37
CA PHE A 179 -5.46 -18.24 8.20
C PHE A 179 -6.48 -17.96 9.30
N ALA A 180 -6.00 -17.58 10.48
CA ALA A 180 -6.83 -17.22 11.64
C ALA A 180 -6.09 -16.26 12.58
N PRO A 181 -6.79 -15.41 13.36
CA PRO A 181 -6.18 -14.49 14.32
C PRO A 181 -5.25 -15.18 15.34
N GLU A 182 -5.58 -16.39 15.78
CA GLU A 182 -4.76 -17.11 16.76
C GLU A 182 -3.37 -17.48 16.23
N ALA A 183 -3.21 -17.61 14.91
CA ALA A 183 -1.94 -17.97 14.29
C ALA A 183 -0.86 -16.89 14.50
N VAL A 184 -1.26 -15.64 14.71
CA VAL A 184 -0.35 -14.51 14.90
C VAL A 184 -0.32 -13.99 16.34
N ALA A 185 -1.11 -14.58 17.25
CA ALA A 185 -1.29 -14.08 18.63
C ALA A 185 0.02 -13.91 19.42
N GLN A 186 1.03 -14.75 19.16
CA GLN A 186 2.35 -14.69 19.79
C GLN A 186 3.43 -14.08 18.91
N ILE A 187 3.11 -13.70 17.67
CA ILE A 187 4.07 -13.09 16.75
C ILE A 187 4.19 -11.61 17.10
N ARG A 188 5.43 -11.15 17.27
CA ARG A 188 5.75 -9.77 17.57
C ARG A 188 6.72 -9.27 16.51
N LEU A 189 6.46 -8.06 16.03
CA LEU A 189 7.39 -7.39 15.13
C LEU A 189 8.55 -6.87 16.00
N PRO A 190 9.81 -7.20 15.70
CA PRO A 190 10.94 -6.58 16.40
C PRO A 190 10.96 -5.07 16.14
N ALA A 191 11.38 -4.30 17.14
CA ALA A 191 11.49 -2.84 17.00
C ALA A 191 12.74 -2.42 16.21
N ASP A 192 13.69 -3.32 16.00
CA ASP A 192 14.94 -3.06 15.30
C ASP A 192 14.68 -2.64 13.85
N GLY A 193 15.26 -1.52 13.43
CA GLY A 193 15.07 -0.96 12.10
C GLY A 193 13.74 -0.21 11.88
N LEU A 194 12.86 -0.14 12.89
CA LEU A 194 11.66 0.71 12.83
C LEU A 194 12.00 2.16 13.16
N ASN A 195 11.18 3.08 12.66
CA ASN A 195 11.34 4.50 12.89
C ASN A 195 10.99 4.88 14.34
N ALA A 196 11.70 5.88 14.86
CA ALA A 196 11.34 6.56 16.10
C ALA A 196 11.37 8.07 15.86
N ASP A 197 10.34 8.78 16.31
CA ASP A 197 10.22 10.23 16.17
C ASP A 197 9.42 10.83 17.34
N GLN A 198 9.13 12.13 17.25
CA GLN A 198 8.33 12.85 18.24
C GLN A 198 6.90 12.31 18.43
N HIS A 199 6.39 11.51 17.49
CA HIS A 199 5.03 10.98 17.52
C HIS A 199 4.97 9.58 18.15
N ALA A 200 6.01 8.77 17.97
CA ALA A 200 6.07 7.44 18.57
C ALA A 200 7.49 6.85 18.60
N PRO A 201 7.85 6.13 19.67
CA PRO A 201 9.03 5.27 19.67
C PRO A 201 8.81 4.03 18.77
N ALA A 202 9.91 3.44 18.28
CA ALA A 202 9.92 2.23 17.46
C ALA A 202 9.11 1.07 18.08
N ALA A 203 9.26 0.84 19.39
CA ALA A 203 8.52 -0.20 20.11
C ALA A 203 6.99 0.01 20.07
N TYR A 204 6.51 1.26 20.04
CA TYR A 204 5.08 1.53 19.90
C TYR A 204 4.58 1.25 18.49
N ARG A 205 5.38 1.56 17.46
CA ARG A 205 5.04 1.19 16.06
C ARG A 205 5.01 -0.33 15.86
N ALA A 206 5.95 -1.05 16.46
CA ALA A 206 5.95 -2.51 16.50
C ALA A 206 4.66 -3.07 17.15
N HIS A 207 4.24 -2.49 18.27
CA HIS A 207 2.99 -2.84 18.93
C HIS A 207 1.78 -2.55 18.03
N LEU A 208 1.71 -1.36 17.44
CA LEU A 208 0.61 -0.97 16.54
C LEU A 208 0.52 -1.88 15.30
N ALA A 209 1.64 -2.34 14.75
CA ALA A 209 1.64 -3.29 13.63
C ALA A 209 0.87 -4.57 13.99
N HIS A 210 1.11 -5.12 15.18
CA HIS A 210 0.37 -6.28 15.67
C HIS A 210 -1.14 -5.98 15.85
N VAL A 211 -1.48 -4.83 16.43
CA VAL A 211 -2.90 -4.44 16.62
C VAL A 211 -3.61 -4.26 15.27
N MET A 212 -2.98 -3.61 14.29
CA MET A 212 -3.57 -3.42 12.96
C MET A 212 -3.69 -4.74 12.19
N LEU A 213 -2.72 -5.65 12.33
CA LEU A 213 -2.82 -7.00 11.78
C LEU A 213 -4.04 -7.74 12.34
N THR A 214 -4.25 -7.72 13.66
CA THR A 214 -5.42 -8.37 14.29
C THR A 214 -6.72 -7.80 13.77
N ARG A 215 -6.86 -6.47 13.70
CA ARG A 215 -8.07 -5.81 13.14
C ARG A 215 -8.31 -6.16 11.68
N ALA A 216 -7.24 -6.24 10.88
CA ALA A 216 -7.35 -6.62 9.47
C ALA A 216 -7.85 -8.07 9.34
N LEU A 217 -7.38 -8.98 10.20
CA LEU A 217 -7.87 -10.37 10.23
C LEU A 217 -9.32 -10.47 10.71
N GLU A 218 -9.74 -9.67 11.70
CA GLU A 218 -11.13 -9.59 12.15
C GLU A 218 -12.06 -9.18 11.00
N ARG A 219 -11.66 -8.23 10.14
CA ARG A 219 -12.44 -7.88 8.93
C ARG A 219 -12.53 -9.00 7.90
N LEU A 220 -11.57 -9.92 7.87
CA LEU A 220 -11.49 -10.99 6.86
C LEU A 220 -12.14 -12.30 7.29
N CYS A 221 -12.34 -12.50 8.60
CA CYS A 221 -12.91 -13.72 9.17
C CYS A 221 -14.42 -13.63 9.43
N VAL A 222 -15.07 -12.52 9.03
CA VAL A 222 -16.52 -12.30 9.08
C VAL A 222 -17.16 -12.70 7.75
#